data_AF-A0A368NBX1-F1
#
_entry.id   AF-A0A368NBX1-F1
#
_cell.length_a   1.000
_cell.length_b   1.000
_cell.length_c   1.000
_cell.angle_alpha   90.00
_cell.angle_beta   90.00
_cell.angle_gamma   90.00
#
_symmetry.space_group_name_H-M   'P 1'
#
loop_
_entity.id
_entity.type
_entity.pdbx_description
1 polymer ?
#
loop_
_entity_poly.entity_id
_entity_poly.type
_entity_poly.pdbx_seq_one_letter_code
_entity_poly.pdbx_strand_id
1 'polypeptide(L)'
;MRRETALAGGAAGVALLTVVAAVVPGALADPRADRPVRPGPVDVADMEIAAADVTGSTVSLNVTTRLSHRGPPARNVSVRVQAVDAESGLVEATRTAQVGDLSGEREVAVPTTLTVEREGGYRVRAVVYRDGQRVDGGARELRGLDALQPPYARSDVSFAAADALQPVSFSIAEAGGNRTTLALQLALTNAGDDRPENLRVTVTLRQADSNIVANRTSVPVGSIRPGRTATVGARLTVPTGYNYYIDAVLWKDDVVVDSARGAANLDPTETISVNETRRDVELRVSDFTRDDGERDRPVPEATGDPAAGGSAPGFGVGVAVVAFLAAALLARRTSQ
;
A
#
# COMPACT_ATOMS: atom_id res chain seq x y z
N MET A 1 -26.77 -3.77 105.71
CA MET A 1 -27.58 -4.42 104.65
C MET A 1 -27.89 -3.49 103.46
N ARG A 2 -26.91 -2.74 102.90
CA ARG A 2 -27.10 -1.88 101.70
C ARG A 2 -25.93 -1.94 100.71
N ARG A 3 -25.11 -3.00 100.77
CA ARG A 3 -23.98 -3.22 99.83
C ARG A 3 -24.05 -4.57 99.10
N GLU A 4 -24.96 -5.46 99.50
CA GLU A 4 -25.08 -6.80 98.90
C GLU A 4 -26.14 -6.85 97.77
N THR A 5 -27.11 -5.94 97.74
CA THR A 5 -28.12 -5.87 96.67
C THR A 5 -27.63 -5.16 95.41
N ALA A 6 -26.61 -4.30 95.52
CA ALA A 6 -26.04 -3.58 94.36
C ALA A 6 -25.16 -4.50 93.49
N LEU A 7 -24.50 -5.50 94.08
CA LEU A 7 -23.64 -6.45 93.36
C LEU A 7 -24.46 -7.55 92.65
N ALA A 8 -25.57 -8.00 93.24
CA ALA A 8 -26.45 -8.97 92.60
C ALA A 8 -27.19 -8.38 91.37
N GLY A 9 -27.60 -7.12 91.43
CA GLY A 9 -28.20 -6.42 90.28
C GLY A 9 -27.21 -6.17 89.14
N GLY A 10 -25.95 -5.86 89.47
CA GLY A 10 -24.89 -5.67 88.47
C GLY A 10 -24.50 -6.96 87.74
N ALA A 11 -24.41 -8.09 88.46
CA ALA A 11 -24.07 -9.38 87.86
C ALA A 11 -25.17 -9.91 86.91
N ALA A 12 -26.45 -9.74 87.28
CA ALA A 12 -27.57 -10.11 86.43
C ALA A 12 -27.64 -9.24 85.14
N GLY A 13 -27.32 -7.95 85.24
CA GLY A 13 -27.29 -7.05 84.09
C GLY A 13 -26.18 -7.39 83.08
N VAL A 14 -24.99 -7.76 83.56
CA VAL A 14 -23.88 -8.18 82.68
C VAL A 14 -24.18 -9.52 82.02
N ALA A 15 -24.79 -10.48 82.74
CA ALA A 15 -25.21 -11.76 82.16
C ALA A 15 -26.33 -11.61 81.11
N LEU A 16 -27.25 -10.67 81.30
CA LEU A 16 -28.28 -10.36 80.30
C LEU A 16 -27.69 -9.67 79.06
N LEU A 17 -26.71 -8.79 79.23
CA LEU A 17 -26.00 -8.15 78.12
C LEU A 17 -25.15 -9.13 77.30
N THR A 18 -24.50 -10.11 77.94
CA THR A 18 -23.77 -11.15 77.20
C THR A 18 -24.68 -12.12 76.46
N VAL A 19 -25.86 -12.44 77.00
CA VAL A 19 -26.85 -13.27 76.31
C VAL A 19 -27.50 -12.50 75.14
N VAL A 20 -27.82 -11.21 75.30
CA VAL A 20 -28.38 -10.40 74.20
C VAL A 20 -27.35 -10.18 73.08
N ALA A 21 -26.07 -10.01 73.40
CA ALA A 21 -25.00 -9.94 72.39
C ALA A 21 -24.80 -11.27 71.62
N ALA A 22 -25.09 -12.42 72.25
CA ALA A 22 -24.98 -13.73 71.62
C ALA A 22 -26.16 -14.08 70.70
N VAL A 23 -27.29 -13.36 70.77
CA VAL A 23 -28.52 -13.64 70.01
C VAL A 23 -28.71 -12.69 68.83
N VAL A 24 -27.80 -11.73 68.60
CA VAL A 24 -27.81 -10.91 67.37
C VAL A 24 -27.33 -11.76 66.19
N PRO A 25 -28.21 -12.14 65.24
CA PRO A 25 -27.80 -12.86 64.04
C PRO A 25 -26.91 -11.93 63.22
N GLY A 26 -25.61 -12.21 63.15
CA GLY A 26 -24.64 -11.41 62.39
C GLY A 26 -23.44 -10.86 63.20
N ALA A 27 -23.39 -11.01 64.52
CA ALA A 27 -22.25 -10.55 65.32
C ALA A 27 -20.96 -11.38 65.14
N LEU A 28 -21.05 -12.52 64.45
CA LEU A 28 -19.91 -13.37 64.03
C LEU A 28 -19.77 -13.41 62.50
N ALA A 29 -20.01 -12.29 61.81
CA ALA A 29 -19.57 -12.18 60.43
C ALA A 29 -18.03 -12.29 60.40
N ASP A 30 -17.50 -13.35 59.79
CA ASP A 30 -16.06 -13.52 59.60
C ASP A 30 -15.54 -12.29 58.84
N PRO A 31 -14.65 -11.46 59.41
CA PRO A 31 -14.11 -10.27 58.73
C PRO A 31 -13.36 -10.60 57.43
N ARG A 32 -13.13 -11.89 57.16
CA ARG A 32 -12.57 -12.39 55.89
C ARG A 32 -13.61 -12.53 54.78
N ALA A 33 -14.90 -12.63 55.09
CA ALA A 33 -15.97 -12.80 54.10
C ALA A 33 -16.15 -11.58 53.19
N ASP A 34 -15.79 -10.39 53.69
CA ASP A 34 -15.90 -9.11 52.96
C ASP A 34 -14.57 -8.61 52.37
N ARG A 35 -13.49 -9.41 52.38
CA ARG A 35 -12.27 -8.98 51.69
C ARG A 35 -12.49 -9.04 50.18
N PRO A 36 -12.17 -7.96 49.44
CA PRO A 36 -12.19 -7.99 47.98
C PRO A 36 -11.33 -9.16 47.49
N VAL A 37 -11.96 -10.13 46.84
CA VAL A 37 -11.23 -11.22 46.20
C VAL A 37 -10.38 -10.60 45.10
N ARG A 38 -9.06 -10.76 45.17
CA ARG A 38 -8.15 -10.26 44.14
C ARG A 38 -8.57 -10.86 42.80
N PRO A 39 -8.86 -10.03 41.78
CA PRO A 39 -9.24 -10.53 40.47
C PRO A 39 -8.12 -11.41 39.88
N GLY A 40 -8.51 -12.45 39.15
CA GLY A 40 -7.58 -13.31 38.42
C GLY A 40 -6.79 -12.52 37.37
N PRO A 41 -5.58 -13.00 36.99
CA PRO A 41 -4.81 -12.42 35.89
C PRO A 41 -5.58 -12.51 34.56
N VAL A 42 -5.29 -11.57 33.67
CA VAL A 42 -5.76 -11.56 32.28
C VAL A 42 -4.54 -11.25 31.43
N ASP A 43 -4.09 -12.24 30.67
CA ASP A 43 -2.85 -12.19 29.90
C ASP A 43 -3.16 -12.35 28.41
N VAL A 44 -2.40 -11.68 27.55
CA VAL A 44 -2.43 -11.86 26.10
C VAL A 44 -1.71 -13.16 25.78
N ALA A 45 -2.48 -14.18 25.40
CA ALA A 45 -1.95 -15.47 25.00
C ALA A 45 -1.38 -15.44 23.57
N ASP A 46 -2.07 -14.75 22.65
CA ASP A 46 -1.63 -14.58 21.27
C ASP A 46 -2.26 -13.34 20.59
N MET A 47 -1.69 -12.93 19.47
CA MET A 47 -2.20 -11.91 18.57
C MET A 47 -2.07 -12.37 17.12
N GLU A 48 -3.18 -12.65 16.46
CA GLU A 48 -3.21 -13.01 15.04
C GLU A 48 -3.58 -11.78 14.20
N ILE A 49 -2.94 -11.59 13.05
CA ILE A 49 -3.22 -10.46 12.15
C ILE A 49 -3.38 -10.99 10.72
N ALA A 50 -4.48 -10.61 10.06
CA ALA A 50 -4.74 -10.94 8.66
C ALA A 50 -5.17 -9.69 7.88
N ALA A 51 -4.81 -9.63 6.60
CA ALA A 51 -5.37 -8.64 5.68
C ALA A 51 -6.81 -9.04 5.31
N ALA A 52 -7.72 -8.07 5.32
CA ALA A 52 -9.13 -8.27 4.96
C ALA A 52 -9.43 -7.61 3.61
N ASP A 53 -9.49 -6.27 3.59
CA ASP A 53 -9.71 -5.48 2.38
C ASP A 53 -8.42 -4.75 1.99
N VAL A 54 -8.10 -4.76 0.69
CA VAL A 54 -6.90 -4.13 0.14
C VAL A 54 -7.32 -3.20 -0.98
N THR A 55 -7.11 -1.91 -0.78
CA THR A 55 -7.32 -0.86 -1.79
C THR A 55 -5.97 -0.37 -2.33
N GLY A 56 -5.99 0.54 -3.30
CA GLY A 56 -4.75 1.10 -3.86
C GLY A 56 -3.86 1.77 -2.82
N SER A 57 -4.44 2.39 -1.80
CA SER A 57 -3.73 3.19 -0.80
C SER A 57 -3.82 2.64 0.63
N THR A 58 -4.77 1.76 0.94
CA THR A 58 -5.00 1.30 2.32
C THR A 58 -5.22 -0.21 2.42
N VAL A 59 -4.95 -0.75 3.61
CA VAL A 59 -5.24 -2.13 3.99
C VAL A 59 -6.05 -2.13 5.26
N SER A 60 -7.15 -2.88 5.26
CA SER A 60 -7.88 -3.22 6.49
C SER A 60 -7.29 -4.50 7.09
N LEU A 61 -6.79 -4.39 8.32
CA LEU A 61 -6.18 -5.45 9.10
C LEU A 61 -7.17 -5.97 10.14
N ASN A 62 -7.48 -7.27 10.08
CA ASN A 62 -8.19 -7.97 11.15
C ASN A 62 -7.18 -8.45 12.18
N VAL A 63 -7.23 -7.85 13.36
CA VAL A 63 -6.39 -8.17 14.52
C VAL A 63 -7.23 -8.94 15.54
N THR A 64 -6.87 -10.19 15.80
CA THR A 64 -7.52 -11.02 16.81
C THR A 64 -6.57 -11.18 18.00
N THR A 65 -6.92 -10.55 19.12
CA THR A 65 -6.16 -10.72 20.37
C THR A 65 -6.79 -11.83 21.19
N ARG A 66 -6.05 -12.89 21.51
CA ARG A 66 -6.52 -13.99 22.37
C ARG A 66 -6.10 -13.71 23.81
N LEU A 67 -7.09 -13.56 24.70
CA LEU A 67 -6.89 -13.35 26.12
C LEU A 67 -7.05 -14.67 26.87
N SER A 68 -6.16 -14.96 27.81
CA SER A 68 -6.32 -16.04 28.78
C SER A 68 -6.68 -15.46 30.14
N HIS A 69 -7.63 -16.11 30.82
CA HIS A 69 -8.03 -15.76 32.18
C HIS A 69 -8.07 -17.01 33.05
N ARG A 70 -7.59 -16.87 34.28
CA ARG A 70 -7.59 -17.93 35.30
C ARG A 70 -7.93 -17.36 36.67
N GLY A 71 -8.60 -18.16 37.50
CA GLY A 71 -8.91 -17.81 38.89
C GLY A 71 -10.19 -16.96 39.08
N PRO A 72 -10.24 -16.09 40.10
CA PRO A 72 -11.42 -15.29 40.40
C PRO A 72 -11.79 -14.31 39.28
N PRO A 73 -13.08 -13.93 39.13
CA PRO A 73 -13.53 -13.11 38.02
C PRO A 73 -12.77 -11.78 37.86
N ALA A 74 -12.44 -11.42 36.63
CA ALA A 74 -11.95 -10.11 36.22
C ALA A 74 -13.07 -9.32 35.54
N ARG A 75 -13.38 -8.13 36.02
CA ARG A 75 -14.48 -7.30 35.53
C ARG A 75 -14.00 -6.18 34.61
N ASN A 76 -14.91 -5.68 33.76
CA ASN A 76 -14.65 -4.49 32.92
C ASN A 76 -13.36 -4.60 32.10
N VAL A 77 -13.12 -5.77 31.49
CA VAL A 77 -11.96 -6.01 30.65
C VAL A 77 -12.20 -5.35 29.28
N SER A 78 -11.19 -4.67 28.77
CA SER A 78 -11.17 -4.12 27.40
C SER A 78 -9.79 -4.27 26.78
N VAL A 79 -9.74 -4.28 25.45
CA VAL A 79 -8.50 -4.35 24.68
C VAL A 79 -8.42 -3.13 23.78
N ARG A 80 -7.33 -2.37 23.88
CA ARG A 80 -7.01 -1.29 22.94
C ARG A 80 -5.94 -1.76 21.97
N VAL A 81 -6.24 -1.73 20.68
CA VAL A 81 -5.32 -2.08 19.60
C VAL A 81 -4.93 -0.80 18.86
N GLN A 82 -3.64 -0.63 18.61
CA GLN A 82 -3.08 0.53 17.90
C GLN A 82 -2.16 0.06 16.78
N ALA A 83 -2.22 0.72 15.62
CA ALA A 83 -1.16 0.64 14.61
C ALA A 83 -0.26 1.86 14.79
N VAL A 84 1.02 1.61 15.01
CA VAL A 84 2.06 2.64 15.11
C VAL A 84 2.93 2.52 13.88
N ASP A 85 3.09 3.61 13.13
CA ASP A 85 3.98 3.65 11.98
C ASP A 85 5.41 3.31 12.42
N ALA A 86 6.05 2.38 11.72
CA ALA A 86 7.34 1.81 12.12
C ALA A 86 8.50 2.79 11.90
N GLU A 87 8.33 3.78 11.04
CA GLU A 87 9.37 4.75 10.66
C GLU A 87 9.28 6.02 11.53
N SER A 88 8.12 6.64 11.59
CA SER A 88 7.86 7.88 12.35
C SER A 88 7.55 7.64 13.83
N GLY A 89 7.08 6.44 14.19
CA GLY A 89 6.61 6.13 15.54
C GLY A 89 5.26 6.75 15.90
N LEU A 90 4.55 7.35 14.93
CA LEU A 90 3.24 7.96 15.14
C LEU A 90 2.12 6.91 15.18
N VAL A 91 1.06 7.20 15.93
CA VAL A 91 -0.12 6.33 16.00
C VAL A 91 -1.06 6.68 14.86
N GLU A 92 -1.17 5.79 13.87
CA GLU A 92 -2.00 6.01 12.68
C GLU A 92 -3.43 5.52 12.86
N ALA A 93 -3.63 4.45 13.62
CA ALA A 93 -4.96 3.91 13.89
C ALA A 93 -5.08 3.42 15.34
N THR A 94 -6.25 3.62 15.94
CA THR A 94 -6.59 3.08 17.27
C THR A 94 -8.02 2.55 17.27
N ARG A 95 -8.22 1.41 17.93
CA ARG A 95 -9.52 0.82 18.21
C ARG A 95 -9.55 0.23 19.61
N THR A 96 -10.72 0.26 20.24
CA THR A 96 -10.93 -0.35 21.56
C THR A 96 -12.12 -1.28 21.49
N ALA A 97 -11.94 -2.52 21.94
CA ALA A 97 -12.98 -3.53 22.05
C ALA A 97 -13.29 -3.79 23.53
N GLN A 98 -14.59 -3.81 23.86
CA GLN A 98 -15.06 -4.18 25.19
C GLN A 98 -15.18 -5.71 25.26
N VAL A 99 -14.56 -6.30 26.27
CA VAL A 99 -14.62 -7.76 26.53
C VAL A 99 -15.65 -8.05 27.64
N GLY A 100 -15.74 -7.15 28.63
CA GLY A 100 -16.66 -7.30 29.76
C GLY A 100 -16.05 -8.17 30.87
N ASP A 101 -16.87 -9.04 31.46
CA ASP A 101 -16.47 -9.85 32.61
C ASP A 101 -15.93 -11.21 32.16
N LEU A 102 -14.72 -11.56 32.64
CA LEU A 102 -14.10 -12.87 32.50
C LEU A 102 -14.18 -13.61 33.84
N SER A 103 -14.48 -14.90 33.80
CA SER A 103 -14.66 -15.75 34.98
C SER A 103 -14.09 -17.14 34.71
N GLY A 104 -13.75 -17.90 35.75
CA GLY A 104 -13.20 -19.25 35.59
C GLY A 104 -11.94 -19.31 34.72
N GLU A 105 -11.61 -20.50 34.23
CA GLU A 105 -10.47 -20.71 33.35
C GLU A 105 -10.94 -20.79 31.90
N ARG A 106 -10.49 -19.83 31.06
CA ARG A 106 -10.86 -19.78 29.65
C ARG A 106 -9.91 -18.93 28.82
N GLU A 107 -9.99 -19.13 27.51
CA GLU A 107 -9.45 -18.19 26.52
C GLU A 107 -10.59 -17.54 25.73
N VAL A 108 -10.44 -16.26 25.41
CA VAL A 108 -11.42 -15.47 24.65
C VAL A 108 -10.72 -14.75 23.51
N ALA A 109 -11.24 -14.90 22.30
CA ALA A 109 -10.77 -14.17 21.12
C ALA A 109 -11.49 -12.81 21.01
N VAL A 110 -10.71 -11.74 20.84
CA VAL A 110 -11.21 -10.37 20.73
C VAL A 110 -10.81 -9.81 19.35
N PRO A 111 -11.69 -9.93 18.34
CA PRO A 111 -11.42 -9.40 17.00
C PRO A 111 -11.55 -7.87 16.96
N THR A 112 -10.71 -7.21 16.18
CA THR A 112 -10.71 -5.77 15.96
C THR A 112 -10.20 -5.48 14.55
N THR A 113 -10.71 -4.43 13.89
CA THR A 113 -10.26 -4.04 12.55
C THR A 113 -9.57 -2.68 12.58
N LEU A 114 -8.33 -2.62 12.07
CA LEU A 114 -7.57 -1.39 11.86
C LEU A 114 -7.47 -1.10 10.36
N THR A 115 -7.51 0.16 9.96
CA THR A 115 -7.23 0.55 8.56
C THR A 115 -5.97 1.41 8.58
N VAL A 116 -5.00 1.05 7.74
CA VAL A 116 -3.69 1.70 7.67
C VAL A 116 -3.32 1.93 6.20
N GLU A 117 -2.36 2.83 5.94
CA GLU A 117 -1.83 3.04 4.60
C GLU A 117 -1.02 1.83 4.14
N ARG A 118 -1.10 1.52 2.85
CA ARG A 118 -0.48 0.33 2.24
C ARG A 118 1.02 0.47 2.07
N GLU A 119 1.53 1.69 1.88
CA GLU A 119 2.95 1.95 1.62
C GLU A 119 3.82 1.83 2.88
N GLY A 120 3.23 1.86 4.09
CA GLY A 120 3.94 1.88 5.35
C GLY A 120 4.21 0.51 5.99
N GLY A 121 5.16 0.49 6.94
CA GLY A 121 5.34 -0.59 7.91
C GLY A 121 4.73 -0.21 9.26
N TYR A 122 4.24 -1.19 10.02
CA TYR A 122 3.54 -0.90 11.28
C TYR A 122 3.95 -1.82 12.43
N ARG A 123 4.06 -1.26 13.62
CA ARG A 123 4.02 -2.00 14.88
C ARG A 123 2.60 -1.99 15.42
N VAL A 124 1.90 -3.11 15.30
CA VAL A 124 0.56 -3.30 15.88
C VAL A 124 0.71 -3.69 17.34
N ARG A 125 0.09 -2.93 18.24
CA ARG A 125 0.16 -3.12 19.70
C ARG A 125 -1.24 -3.33 20.28
N ALA A 126 -1.41 -4.36 21.09
CA ALA A 126 -2.60 -4.56 21.91
C ALA A 126 -2.27 -4.31 23.39
N VAL A 127 -3.13 -3.58 24.08
CA VAL A 127 -3.01 -3.31 25.50
C VAL A 127 -4.32 -3.69 26.18
N VAL A 128 -4.23 -4.54 27.19
CA VAL A 128 -5.39 -5.01 27.96
C VAL A 128 -5.58 -4.11 29.17
N TYR A 129 -6.82 -3.67 29.37
CA TYR A 129 -7.24 -2.87 30.50
C TYR A 129 -8.26 -3.64 31.33
N ARG A 130 -8.16 -3.50 32.66
CA ARG A 130 -9.17 -3.91 33.63
C ARG A 130 -9.47 -2.71 34.52
N ASP A 131 -10.74 -2.32 34.60
CA ASP A 131 -11.16 -1.11 35.34
C ASP A 131 -10.34 0.14 34.96
N GLY A 132 -10.00 0.27 33.68
CA GLY A 132 -9.19 1.39 33.15
C GLY A 132 -7.69 1.31 33.46
N GLN A 133 -7.22 0.32 34.21
CA GLN A 133 -5.80 0.09 34.47
C GLN A 133 -5.22 -0.92 33.50
N ARG A 134 -4.03 -0.63 32.95
CA ARG A 134 -3.31 -1.58 32.09
C ARG A 134 -2.89 -2.79 32.92
N VAL A 135 -3.26 -3.98 32.46
CA VAL A 135 -2.89 -5.25 33.10
C VAL A 135 -1.89 -6.06 32.29
N ASP A 136 -1.94 -5.96 30.95
CA ASP A 136 -1.00 -6.66 30.07
C ASP A 136 -0.91 -6.00 28.67
N GLY A 137 -0.06 -6.51 27.78
CA GLY A 137 -0.09 -6.19 26.36
C GLY A 137 0.95 -6.92 25.51
N GLY A 138 0.72 -6.94 24.20
CA GLY A 138 1.60 -7.54 23.21
C GLY A 138 1.76 -6.65 21.96
N ALA A 139 2.72 -6.99 21.10
CA ALA A 139 2.92 -6.30 19.84
C ALA A 139 3.45 -7.23 18.74
N ARG A 140 3.16 -6.90 17.48
CA ARG A 140 3.73 -7.53 16.28
C ARG A 140 4.14 -6.47 15.26
N GLU A 141 5.21 -6.73 14.51
CA GLU A 141 5.63 -5.89 13.39
C GLU A 141 5.07 -6.43 12.08
N LEU A 142 4.63 -5.52 11.22
CA LEU A 142 4.12 -5.76 9.88
C LEU A 142 4.95 -4.94 8.89
N ARG A 143 5.32 -5.57 7.78
CA ARG A 143 6.14 -5.00 6.70
C ARG A 143 5.64 -5.54 5.37
N GLY A 144 5.93 -4.83 4.28
CA GLY A 144 5.60 -5.30 2.92
C GLY A 144 4.11 -5.23 2.59
N LEU A 145 3.36 -4.29 3.17
CA LEU A 145 1.94 -4.12 2.85
C LEU A 145 1.74 -3.59 1.42
N ASP A 146 2.74 -2.93 0.85
CA ASP A 146 2.82 -2.41 -0.53
C ASP A 146 2.84 -3.53 -1.58
N ALA A 147 3.26 -4.73 -1.19
CA ALA A 147 3.20 -5.92 -2.05
C ALA A 147 1.78 -6.52 -2.14
N LEU A 148 0.85 -6.12 -1.25
CA LEU A 148 -0.53 -6.61 -1.31
C LEU A 148 -1.24 -5.99 -2.50
N GLN A 149 -1.62 -6.81 -3.48
CA GLN A 149 -2.32 -6.34 -4.65
C GLN A 149 -3.83 -6.18 -4.35
N PRO A 150 -4.45 -5.03 -4.69
CA PRO A 150 -5.90 -4.87 -4.59
C PRO A 150 -6.65 -5.85 -5.52
N PRO A 151 -7.87 -6.30 -5.16
CA PRO A 151 -8.62 -7.26 -5.99
C PRO A 151 -8.81 -6.83 -7.45
N TYR A 152 -9.00 -5.53 -7.70
CA TYR A 152 -9.15 -5.00 -9.05
C TYR A 152 -7.86 -5.08 -9.89
N ALA A 153 -6.70 -5.05 -9.24
CA ALA A 153 -5.40 -5.14 -9.90
C ALA A 153 -4.89 -6.59 -10.01
N ARG A 154 -5.50 -7.54 -9.28
CA ARG A 154 -5.16 -8.96 -9.38
C ARG A 154 -5.65 -9.54 -10.70
N SER A 155 -4.73 -10.12 -11.46
CA SER A 155 -5.02 -10.93 -12.63
C SER A 155 -3.92 -11.98 -12.76
N ASP A 156 -4.32 -13.24 -12.83
CA ASP A 156 -3.38 -14.33 -13.14
C ASP A 156 -3.21 -14.54 -14.65
N VAL A 157 -3.86 -13.71 -15.47
CA VAL A 157 -3.64 -13.64 -16.91
C VAL A 157 -2.48 -12.68 -17.21
N SER A 158 -1.46 -13.21 -17.88
CA SER A 158 -0.26 -12.51 -18.30
C SER A 158 0.13 -12.94 -19.72
N PHE A 159 1.03 -12.20 -20.37
CA PHE A 159 1.66 -12.64 -21.61
C PHE A 159 2.47 -13.92 -21.38
N ALA A 160 2.42 -14.85 -22.33
CA ALA A 160 3.10 -16.12 -22.19
C ALA A 160 4.63 -15.94 -22.13
N ALA A 161 5.25 -16.51 -21.10
CA ALA A 161 6.69 -16.45 -20.86
C ALA A 161 7.40 -17.80 -21.12
N ALA A 162 6.76 -18.73 -21.81
CA ALA A 162 7.37 -20.03 -22.11
C ALA A 162 8.41 -19.91 -23.23
N ASP A 163 9.58 -20.56 -23.09
CA ASP A 163 10.70 -20.45 -24.04
C ASP A 163 10.32 -20.76 -25.49
N ALA A 164 9.35 -21.66 -25.69
CA ALA A 164 8.88 -22.07 -27.02
C ALA A 164 7.80 -21.15 -27.60
N LEU A 165 7.30 -20.16 -26.85
CA LEU A 165 6.19 -19.31 -27.26
C LEU A 165 6.51 -17.84 -26.99
N GLN A 166 6.79 -17.10 -28.06
CA GLN A 166 6.96 -15.65 -27.95
C GLN A 166 5.62 -15.01 -27.53
N PRO A 167 5.64 -14.07 -26.57
CA PRO A 167 4.42 -13.39 -26.12
C PRO A 167 3.75 -12.58 -27.22
N VAL A 168 4.56 -12.09 -28.17
CA VAL A 168 4.14 -11.35 -29.35
C VAL A 168 4.83 -11.95 -30.57
N SER A 169 4.05 -12.42 -31.53
CA SER A 169 4.53 -12.79 -32.86
C SER A 169 3.77 -12.03 -33.93
N PHE A 170 4.35 -11.92 -35.12
CA PHE A 170 3.70 -11.25 -36.23
C PHE A 170 3.98 -11.94 -37.56
N SER A 171 3.11 -11.68 -38.52
CA SER A 171 3.30 -11.99 -39.93
C SER A 171 2.83 -10.81 -40.79
N ILE A 172 3.29 -10.79 -42.05
CA ILE A 172 2.79 -9.83 -43.04
C ILE A 172 1.49 -10.41 -43.60
N ALA A 173 0.38 -9.72 -43.36
CA ALA A 173 -0.91 -10.09 -43.93
C ALA A 173 -1.03 -9.57 -45.36
N GLU A 174 -0.61 -8.31 -45.58
CA GLU A 174 -0.68 -7.63 -46.86
C GLU A 174 0.52 -6.68 -46.99
N ALA A 175 1.06 -6.57 -48.20
CA ALA A 175 2.08 -5.59 -48.53
C ALA A 175 1.77 -5.00 -49.91
N GLY A 176 1.68 -3.67 -49.99
CA GLY A 176 1.35 -2.98 -51.23
C GLY A 176 1.46 -1.46 -51.11
N GLY A 177 1.98 -0.82 -52.17
CA GLY A 177 2.23 0.62 -52.15
C GLY A 177 3.26 1.00 -51.08
N ASN A 178 2.96 2.04 -50.30
CA ASN A 178 3.80 2.53 -49.21
C ASN A 178 3.35 2.03 -47.82
N ARG A 179 2.54 0.96 -47.76
CA ARG A 179 1.99 0.42 -46.51
C ARG A 179 2.12 -1.10 -46.42
N THR A 180 2.34 -1.57 -45.20
CA THR A 180 2.39 -2.97 -44.83
C THR A 180 1.39 -3.23 -43.70
N THR A 181 0.54 -4.24 -43.86
CA THR A 181 -0.39 -4.69 -42.81
C THR A 181 0.21 -5.88 -42.08
N LEU A 182 0.39 -5.72 -40.77
CA LEU A 182 0.88 -6.75 -39.86
C LEU A 182 -0.31 -7.48 -39.22
N ALA A 183 -0.29 -8.81 -39.26
CA ALA A 183 -1.13 -9.66 -38.44
C ALA A 183 -0.34 -10.11 -37.21
N LEU A 184 -0.75 -9.61 -36.04
CA LEU A 184 -0.14 -9.91 -34.76
C LEU A 184 -0.88 -11.06 -34.08
N GLN A 185 -0.13 -11.91 -33.38
CA GLN A 185 -0.64 -12.93 -32.48
C GLN A 185 -0.02 -12.72 -31.10
N LEU A 186 -0.89 -12.58 -30.11
CA LEU A 186 -0.53 -12.30 -28.72
C LEU A 186 -0.88 -13.52 -27.88
N ALA A 187 0.10 -14.15 -27.26
CA ALA A 187 -0.12 -15.31 -26.42
C ALA A 187 -0.33 -14.87 -24.96
N LEU A 188 -1.48 -15.23 -24.40
CA LEU A 188 -1.85 -14.92 -23.01
C LEU A 188 -2.12 -16.22 -22.24
N THR A 189 -1.53 -16.37 -21.06
CA THR A 189 -1.70 -17.54 -20.19
C THR A 189 -2.43 -17.15 -18.93
N ASN A 190 -3.48 -17.90 -18.58
CA ASN A 190 -4.11 -17.81 -17.27
C ASN A 190 -3.47 -18.83 -16.33
N ALA A 191 -2.65 -18.36 -15.38
CA ALA A 191 -1.98 -19.21 -14.39
C ALA A 191 -2.83 -19.45 -13.13
N GLY A 192 -3.95 -18.76 -12.99
CA GLY A 192 -4.80 -18.81 -11.80
C GLY A 192 -5.95 -19.80 -11.93
N ASP A 193 -6.76 -19.85 -10.88
CA ASP A 193 -7.92 -20.74 -10.74
C ASP A 193 -9.24 -20.10 -11.22
N ASP A 194 -9.25 -18.78 -11.37
CA ASP A 194 -10.41 -18.01 -11.80
C ASP A 194 -10.42 -17.71 -13.29
N ARG A 195 -11.57 -17.29 -13.82
CA ARG A 195 -11.72 -16.77 -15.19
C ARG A 195 -11.92 -15.27 -15.14
N PRO A 196 -10.85 -14.46 -15.24
CA PRO A 196 -11.01 -13.01 -15.24
C PRO A 196 -11.78 -12.53 -16.49
N GLU A 197 -12.65 -11.55 -16.27
CA GLU A 197 -13.43 -10.86 -17.29
C GLU A 197 -12.84 -9.47 -17.59
N ASN A 198 -13.40 -8.77 -18.58
CA ASN A 198 -13.03 -7.40 -18.96
C ASN A 198 -11.54 -7.20 -19.28
N LEU A 199 -10.92 -8.22 -19.86
CA LEU A 199 -9.55 -8.14 -20.34
C LEU A 199 -9.49 -7.52 -21.74
N ARG A 200 -8.46 -6.71 -21.99
CA ARG A 200 -8.21 -6.06 -23.29
C ARG A 200 -6.72 -5.93 -23.50
N VAL A 201 -6.24 -6.21 -24.71
CA VAL A 201 -4.87 -5.87 -25.10
C VAL A 201 -4.88 -4.63 -25.97
N THR A 202 -4.08 -3.64 -25.59
CA THR A 202 -3.76 -2.51 -26.45
C THR A 202 -2.40 -2.74 -27.08
N VAL A 203 -2.34 -2.68 -28.40
CA VAL A 203 -1.09 -2.78 -29.15
C VAL A 203 -0.77 -1.42 -29.77
N THR A 204 0.46 -0.97 -29.57
CA THR A 204 1.02 0.23 -30.20
C THR A 204 2.22 -0.14 -31.03
N LEU A 205 2.25 0.29 -32.29
CA LEU A 205 3.41 0.19 -33.17
C LEU A 205 4.12 1.53 -33.20
N ARG A 206 5.39 1.56 -32.77
CA ARG A 206 6.25 2.74 -32.81
C ARG A 206 7.38 2.54 -33.79
N GLN A 207 7.59 3.50 -34.67
CA GLN A 207 8.74 3.49 -35.58
C GLN A 207 10.03 3.58 -34.76
N ALA A 208 10.98 2.70 -35.04
CA ALA A 208 12.11 2.43 -34.15
C ALA A 208 13.08 3.61 -33.96
N ASP A 209 13.31 4.41 -35.01
CA ASP A 209 14.34 5.46 -34.99
C ASP A 209 13.82 6.76 -34.38
N SER A 210 12.58 7.12 -34.68
CA SER A 210 11.93 8.35 -34.23
C SER A 210 11.04 8.17 -33.00
N ASN A 211 10.76 6.91 -32.60
CA ASN A 211 9.83 6.54 -31.53
C ASN A 211 8.38 7.06 -31.74
N ILE A 212 8.04 7.49 -32.96
CA ILE A 212 6.72 7.99 -33.32
C ILE A 212 5.74 6.82 -33.38
N VAL A 213 4.57 6.98 -32.76
CA VAL A 213 3.48 6.00 -32.86
C VAL A 213 2.93 6.02 -34.28
N ALA A 214 3.17 4.93 -35.01
CA ALA A 214 2.68 4.75 -36.38
C ALA A 214 1.23 4.26 -36.41
N ASN A 215 0.85 3.39 -35.47
CA ASN A 215 -0.52 2.90 -35.34
C ASN A 215 -0.78 2.36 -33.91
N ARG A 216 -2.06 2.33 -33.50
CA ARG A 216 -2.51 1.73 -32.24
C ARG A 216 -3.87 1.09 -32.42
N THR A 217 -4.08 -0.07 -31.81
CA THR A 217 -5.39 -0.72 -31.73
C THR A 217 -5.60 -1.36 -30.36
N SER A 218 -6.86 -1.55 -29.98
CA SER A 218 -7.23 -2.28 -28.78
C SER A 218 -8.20 -3.38 -29.13
N VAL A 219 -7.94 -4.59 -28.63
CA VAL A 219 -8.74 -5.79 -28.89
C VAL A 219 -9.20 -6.40 -27.57
N PRO A 220 -10.49 -6.74 -27.41
CA PRO A 220 -10.97 -7.45 -26.23
C PRO A 220 -10.37 -8.85 -26.17
N VAL A 221 -10.07 -9.31 -24.97
CA VAL A 221 -9.61 -10.66 -24.70
C VAL A 221 -10.80 -11.46 -24.17
N GLY A 222 -11.15 -12.55 -24.85
CA GLY A 222 -12.18 -13.46 -24.35
C GLY A 222 -11.74 -14.17 -23.06
N SER A 223 -12.67 -14.81 -22.37
CA SER A 223 -12.35 -15.55 -21.15
C SER A 223 -11.33 -16.67 -21.41
N ILE A 224 -10.24 -16.70 -20.65
CA ILE A 224 -9.22 -17.76 -20.71
C ILE A 224 -9.44 -18.71 -19.53
N ARG A 225 -9.59 -20.00 -19.80
CA ARG A 225 -9.80 -21.01 -18.75
C ARG A 225 -8.54 -21.13 -17.86
N PRO A 226 -8.69 -21.51 -16.57
CA PRO A 226 -7.57 -21.80 -15.68
C PRO A 226 -6.55 -22.75 -16.30
N GLY A 227 -5.27 -22.42 -16.16
CA GLY A 227 -4.14 -23.20 -16.67
C GLY A 227 -4.05 -23.28 -18.21
N ARG A 228 -4.74 -22.40 -18.94
CA ARG A 228 -4.73 -22.41 -20.42
C ARG A 228 -4.06 -21.16 -20.98
N THR A 229 -3.50 -21.34 -22.18
CA THR A 229 -3.02 -20.26 -23.03
C THR A 229 -4.00 -20.02 -24.16
N ALA A 230 -4.29 -18.76 -24.46
CA ALA A 230 -5.09 -18.33 -25.59
C ALA A 230 -4.29 -17.37 -26.47
N THR A 231 -4.59 -17.35 -27.78
CA THR A 231 -3.99 -16.42 -28.73
C THR A 231 -5.00 -15.36 -29.13
N VAL A 232 -4.62 -14.09 -29.01
CA VAL A 232 -5.43 -12.94 -29.41
C VAL A 232 -4.82 -12.32 -30.67
N GLY A 233 -5.65 -12.16 -31.70
CA GLY A 233 -5.22 -11.59 -32.98
C GLY A 233 -5.45 -10.08 -33.05
N ALA A 234 -4.50 -9.34 -33.64
CA ALA A 234 -4.69 -7.93 -33.99
C ALA A 234 -4.14 -7.67 -35.40
N ARG A 235 -4.70 -6.68 -36.11
CA ARG A 235 -4.20 -6.23 -37.41
C ARG A 235 -3.94 -4.73 -37.37
N LEU A 236 -2.75 -4.31 -37.78
CA LEU A 236 -2.39 -2.90 -37.89
C LEU A 236 -1.62 -2.66 -39.19
N THR A 237 -1.85 -1.50 -39.79
CA THR A 237 -1.16 -1.07 -41.01
C THR A 237 -0.20 0.05 -40.70
N VAL A 238 1.04 -0.06 -41.18
CA VAL A 238 2.12 0.91 -40.97
C VAL A 238 2.81 1.26 -42.29
N PRO A 239 3.54 2.39 -42.37
CA PRO A 239 4.41 2.66 -43.50
C PRO A 239 5.43 1.53 -43.75
N THR A 240 5.64 1.17 -45.01
CA THR A 240 6.66 0.18 -45.41
C THR A 240 8.07 0.75 -45.28
N GLY A 241 9.06 -0.12 -45.07
CA GLY A 241 10.49 0.24 -45.14
C GLY A 241 11.10 0.73 -43.82
N TYR A 242 10.38 0.58 -42.69
CA TYR A 242 10.90 0.94 -41.37
C TYR A 242 10.75 -0.21 -40.39
N ASN A 243 11.63 -0.23 -39.39
CA ASN A 243 11.48 -1.11 -38.25
C ASN A 243 10.51 -0.53 -37.21
N TYR A 244 9.80 -1.40 -36.51
CA TYR A 244 8.81 -1.01 -35.51
C TYR A 244 8.96 -1.79 -34.20
N TYR A 245 8.88 -1.10 -33.07
CA TYR A 245 8.58 -1.73 -31.79
C TYR A 245 7.09 -2.01 -31.66
N ILE A 246 6.76 -3.21 -31.21
CA ILE A 246 5.41 -3.66 -30.92
C ILE A 246 5.24 -3.65 -29.41
N ASP A 247 4.60 -2.63 -28.85
CA ASP A 247 4.25 -2.59 -27.43
C ASP A 247 2.85 -3.14 -27.23
N ALA A 248 2.74 -4.26 -26.51
CA ALA A 248 1.47 -4.85 -26.12
C ALA A 248 1.25 -4.67 -24.62
N VAL A 249 0.12 -4.07 -24.24
CA VAL A 249 -0.24 -3.83 -22.83
C VAL A 249 -1.56 -4.54 -22.56
N LEU A 250 -1.56 -5.44 -21.58
CA LEU A 250 -2.75 -6.12 -21.09
C LEU A 250 -3.40 -5.29 -19.99
N TRP A 251 -4.69 -5.05 -20.18
CA TRP A 251 -5.54 -4.31 -19.26
C TRP A 251 -6.60 -5.24 -18.70
N LYS A 252 -6.89 -5.09 -17.42
CA LYS A 252 -8.12 -5.57 -16.79
C LYS A 252 -8.91 -4.35 -16.37
N ASP A 253 -10.09 -4.17 -16.96
CA ASP A 253 -10.82 -2.91 -16.93
C ASP A 253 -9.90 -1.77 -17.44
N ASP A 254 -9.50 -0.85 -16.55
CA ASP A 254 -8.58 0.27 -16.85
C ASP A 254 -7.26 0.20 -16.07
N VAL A 255 -6.92 -0.98 -15.54
CA VAL A 255 -5.67 -1.22 -14.82
C VAL A 255 -4.73 -2.05 -15.68
N VAL A 256 -3.47 -1.59 -15.80
CA VAL A 256 -2.41 -2.36 -16.44
C VAL A 256 -2.07 -3.55 -15.56
N VAL A 257 -2.19 -4.75 -16.11
CA VAL A 257 -1.86 -5.99 -15.39
C VAL A 257 -0.58 -6.63 -15.90
N ASP A 258 -0.23 -6.45 -17.18
CA ASP A 258 1.02 -6.95 -17.75
C ASP A 258 1.38 -6.23 -19.06
N SER A 259 2.63 -6.37 -19.51
CA SER A 259 3.09 -5.84 -20.80
C SER A 259 4.13 -6.73 -21.45
N ALA A 260 4.11 -6.79 -22.78
CA ALA A 260 5.11 -7.45 -23.59
C ALA A 260 5.57 -6.56 -24.74
N ARG A 261 6.79 -6.80 -25.21
CA ARG A 261 7.37 -6.08 -26.34
C ARG A 261 7.84 -7.06 -27.42
N GLY A 262 7.54 -6.73 -28.67
CA GLY A 262 8.08 -7.37 -29.87
C GLY A 262 8.77 -6.36 -30.78
N ALA A 263 9.43 -6.87 -31.83
CA ALA A 263 10.04 -6.05 -32.87
C ALA A 263 9.64 -6.57 -34.25
N ALA A 264 9.22 -5.66 -35.14
CA ALA A 264 8.97 -5.95 -36.54
C ALA A 264 10.09 -5.34 -37.39
N ASN A 265 10.92 -6.21 -37.97
CA ASN A 265 12.01 -5.83 -38.86
C ASN A 265 11.49 -5.79 -40.31
N LEU A 266 11.03 -4.61 -40.76
CA LEU A 266 10.55 -4.41 -42.13
C LEU A 266 11.51 -3.57 -42.98
N ASP A 267 12.54 -2.97 -42.36
CA ASP A 267 13.66 -2.37 -43.07
C ASP A 267 14.59 -3.49 -43.57
N PRO A 268 14.87 -3.58 -44.88
CA PRO A 268 15.78 -4.60 -45.42
C PRO A 268 17.25 -4.35 -45.09
N THR A 269 17.62 -3.15 -44.64
CA THR A 269 19.01 -2.72 -44.40
C THR A 269 19.41 -2.74 -42.93
N GLU A 270 18.44 -2.67 -42.02
CA GLU A 270 18.68 -2.60 -40.59
C GLU A 270 17.74 -3.54 -39.85
N THR A 271 18.21 -4.17 -38.77
CA THR A 271 17.39 -4.96 -37.86
C THR A 271 17.52 -4.45 -36.44
N ILE A 272 16.43 -4.49 -35.70
CA ILE A 272 16.35 -4.14 -34.28
C ILE A 272 15.99 -5.37 -33.45
N SER A 273 16.37 -5.32 -32.18
CA SER A 273 15.93 -6.25 -31.16
C SER A 273 15.31 -5.50 -29.99
N VAL A 274 14.40 -6.17 -29.25
CA VAL A 274 13.68 -5.57 -28.11
C VAL A 274 14.56 -5.31 -26.89
N ASN A 275 15.77 -5.87 -26.86
CA ASN A 275 16.72 -5.77 -25.75
C ASN A 275 17.97 -4.93 -26.09
N GLU A 276 18.05 -4.32 -27.28
CA GLU A 276 19.16 -3.43 -27.63
C GLU A 276 18.93 -2.03 -27.06
N THR A 277 19.89 -1.54 -26.27
CA THR A 277 19.75 -0.29 -25.52
C THR A 277 20.43 0.92 -26.17
N ARG A 278 21.13 0.77 -27.31
CA ARG A 278 21.81 1.90 -27.98
C ARG A 278 21.99 1.67 -29.48
N ARG A 279 21.53 2.63 -30.28
CA ARG A 279 22.17 3.03 -31.54
C ARG A 279 22.31 4.55 -31.53
N ASP A 280 23.52 5.03 -31.78
CA ASP A 280 23.76 6.45 -32.06
C ASP A 280 23.21 6.75 -33.44
N VAL A 281 22.05 7.41 -33.51
CA VAL A 281 21.48 7.87 -34.78
C VAL A 281 21.65 9.38 -34.88
N GLU A 282 22.35 9.82 -35.92
CA GLU A 282 22.49 11.22 -36.31
C GLU A 282 21.15 11.70 -36.89
N LEU A 283 20.36 12.45 -36.10
CA LEU A 283 19.07 12.99 -36.50
C LEU A 283 19.27 14.01 -37.65
N ARG A 284 18.91 13.65 -38.89
CA ARG A 284 18.86 14.58 -40.03
C ARG A 284 17.46 15.18 -40.16
N VAL A 285 17.32 16.40 -39.66
CA VAL A 285 16.05 17.16 -39.61
C VAL A 285 15.55 17.56 -41.01
N SER A 286 16.37 17.40 -42.06
CA SER A 286 16.03 17.72 -43.45
C SER A 286 14.88 16.88 -44.02
N ASP A 287 14.66 15.66 -43.53
CA ASP A 287 13.72 14.70 -44.13
C ASP A 287 12.27 14.90 -43.66
N PHE A 288 12.05 15.80 -42.70
CA PHE A 288 10.73 16.10 -42.13
C PHE A 288 10.19 17.48 -42.53
N THR A 289 10.94 18.24 -43.34
CA THR A 289 10.48 19.51 -43.88
C THR A 289 9.59 19.27 -45.11
N ARG A 290 8.35 19.76 -45.07
CA ARG A 290 7.54 19.91 -46.27
C ARG A 290 8.18 20.98 -47.14
N ASP A 291 8.36 20.67 -48.41
CA ASP A 291 8.71 21.64 -49.44
C ASP A 291 7.45 22.51 -49.69
N ASP A 292 7.21 23.47 -48.80
CA ASP A 292 6.19 24.49 -48.99
C ASP A 292 6.78 25.52 -49.96
N GLY A 293 6.48 25.32 -51.25
CA GLY A 293 6.91 26.18 -52.33
C GLY A 293 6.75 27.67 -52.02
N GLU A 294 7.88 28.37 -52.16
CA GLU A 294 8.07 29.81 -52.03
C GLU A 294 6.96 30.58 -52.80
N ARG A 295 5.98 31.13 -52.07
CA ARG A 295 5.17 32.26 -52.53
C ARG A 295 5.56 33.47 -51.72
N ASP A 296 5.95 34.50 -52.47
CA ASP A 296 6.23 35.87 -52.03
C ASP A 296 5.49 36.28 -50.75
N ARG A 297 6.26 36.61 -49.71
CA ARG A 297 5.79 37.46 -48.61
C ARG A 297 6.57 38.77 -48.62
N PRO A 298 5.92 39.92 -48.35
CA PRO A 298 6.55 41.23 -48.49
C PRO A 298 7.62 41.47 -47.43
N VAL A 299 8.70 42.11 -47.86
CA VAL A 299 9.84 42.57 -47.05
C VAL A 299 9.39 43.67 -46.08
N PRO A 300 9.63 43.55 -44.76
CA PRO A 300 9.51 44.67 -43.84
C PRO A 300 10.70 45.64 -43.99
N GLU A 301 10.40 46.93 -44.06
CA GLU A 301 11.35 48.05 -44.13
C GLU A 301 12.36 48.05 -42.97
N ALA A 302 13.61 48.37 -43.32
CA ALA A 302 14.73 48.47 -42.40
C ALA A 302 14.56 49.63 -41.41
N THR A 303 14.60 49.31 -40.11
CA THR A 303 14.85 50.31 -39.05
C THR A 303 16.33 50.18 -38.64
N GLY A 304 17.03 51.32 -38.68
CA GLY A 304 18.49 51.43 -38.71
C GLY A 304 19.27 50.92 -37.50
N ASP A 305 20.57 50.77 -37.75
CA ASP A 305 21.64 50.38 -36.82
C ASP A 305 21.64 51.14 -35.49
N PRO A 306 22.12 50.48 -34.43
CA PRO A 306 23.21 51.11 -33.69
C PRO A 306 24.40 50.16 -33.47
N ALA A 307 25.53 50.65 -33.96
CA ALA A 307 26.92 50.52 -33.49
C ALA A 307 27.28 49.44 -32.45
N ALA A 308 28.34 48.71 -32.81
CA ALA A 308 29.18 47.91 -31.94
C ALA A 308 29.61 48.65 -30.66
N GLY A 309 29.45 47.97 -29.52
CA GLY A 309 29.99 48.37 -28.23
C GLY A 309 29.84 47.21 -27.24
N GLY A 310 30.94 46.53 -26.93
CA GLY A 310 30.94 45.33 -26.08
C GLY A 310 30.58 45.60 -24.62
N SER A 311 29.98 44.60 -23.98
CA SER A 311 30.20 44.21 -22.57
C SER A 311 29.38 42.97 -22.26
N ALA A 312 30.06 41.89 -21.88
CA ALA A 312 29.43 40.69 -21.34
C ALA A 312 28.78 41.00 -19.96
N PRO A 313 27.60 40.44 -19.62
CA PRO A 313 27.01 40.65 -18.31
C PRO A 313 27.81 39.88 -17.25
N GLY A 314 28.67 40.60 -16.53
CA GLY A 314 29.43 40.10 -15.39
C GLY A 314 28.61 40.11 -14.11
N PHE A 315 28.65 38.99 -13.37
CA PHE A 315 28.19 38.91 -11.99
C PHE A 315 29.01 39.86 -11.13
N GLY A 316 28.36 40.95 -10.68
CA GLY A 316 28.98 42.00 -9.90
C GLY A 316 29.50 41.52 -8.54
N VAL A 317 30.66 42.06 -8.17
CA VAL A 317 31.45 41.84 -6.94
C VAL A 317 30.67 42.07 -5.63
N GLY A 318 29.43 42.56 -5.68
CA GLY A 318 28.56 42.76 -4.52
C GLY A 318 28.01 41.47 -3.86
N VAL A 319 27.84 40.38 -4.61
CA VAL A 319 27.23 39.14 -4.08
C VAL A 319 28.19 38.37 -3.16
N ALA A 320 29.50 38.47 -3.39
CA ALA A 320 30.50 37.76 -2.61
C ALA A 320 30.61 38.26 -1.15
N VAL A 321 30.38 39.56 -0.91
CA VAL A 321 30.48 40.14 0.45
C VAL A 321 29.28 39.75 1.32
N VAL A 322 28.09 39.60 0.75
CA VAL A 322 26.88 39.18 1.48
C VAL A 322 26.96 37.71 1.89
N ALA A 323 27.51 36.85 1.04
CA ALA A 323 27.70 35.43 1.35
C ALA A 323 28.68 35.21 2.53
N PHE A 324 29.73 36.02 2.63
CA PHE A 324 30.71 35.91 3.71
C PHE A 324 30.16 36.36 5.08
N LEU A 325 29.30 37.39 5.10
CA LEU A 325 28.64 37.86 6.33
C LEU A 325 27.57 36.87 6.83
N ALA A 326 26.85 36.20 5.93
CA ALA A 326 25.87 35.18 6.29
C ALA A 326 26.53 33.94 6.93
N ALA A 327 27.67 33.49 6.41
CA ALA A 327 28.41 32.36 6.96
C ALA A 327 28.97 32.65 8.37
N ALA A 328 29.46 33.87 8.61
CA ALA A 328 29.98 34.28 9.92
C ALA A 328 28.88 34.39 11.00
N LEU A 329 27.66 34.79 10.62
CA LEU A 329 26.50 34.86 11.54
C LEU A 329 25.95 33.47 11.88
N LEU A 330 25.95 32.52 10.94
CA LEU A 330 25.54 31.14 11.24
C LEU A 330 26.53 30.40 12.15
N ALA A 331 27.83 30.61 11.96
CA ALA A 331 28.85 29.99 12.82
C ALA A 331 28.80 30.48 14.27
N ARG A 332 28.30 31.70 14.51
CA ARG A 332 28.18 32.28 15.86
C ARG A 332 26.96 31.76 16.63
N ARG A 333 25.96 31.19 15.95
CA ARG A 333 24.73 30.66 16.54
C ARG A 333 24.88 29.21 17.05
N THR A 334 25.92 28.50 16.63
CA THR A 334 26.21 27.13 17.07
C THR A 334 27.28 27.04 18.17
N SER A 335 27.77 28.19 18.66
CA SER A 335 28.77 28.28 19.74
C SER A 335 28.26 29.06 20.97
N GLN A 336 26.94 29.16 21.17
CA GLN A 336 26.31 29.57 22.43
C GLN A 336 25.36 28.47 22.91
#